data_AF-A0A9D4RNK5-F1
#
_entry.id   AF-A0A9D4RNK5-F1
#
_cell.length_a   1.000
_cell.length_b   1.000
_cell.length_c   1.000
_cell.angle_alpha   90.00
_cell.angle_beta   90.00
_cell.angle_gamma   90.00
#
_symmetry.space_group_name_H-M   'P 1'
#
loop_
_entity.id
_entity.type
_entity.pdbx_description
1 polymer ?
#
loop_
_entity_poly.entity_id
_entity_poly.type
_entity_poly.pdbx_seq_one_letter_code
_entity_poly.pdbx_strand_id
1 'polypeptide(L)'
;MNNSKQSNRKEAKHNNDTALVGHDVTFAEFVRFVTYSELHKESPNPHISSVKKHCRPCSSFFTFIGKLENIAEDGSYVMNKIGISKNAITALETNISNLTKDDAITDSIRGPFGWKKDVLKHITWDKALQRLWLKLQMRGLIEKDIKLELSNQQIMSMTSDRFIDIAREAYARSDPGKLKQQSKAVQKEAFASVPLKDLKAFRDAFKDDFILLGYDPSPKELYDRSENPAEPSVYFNKL
;
A
#
# COMPACT_ATOMS: atom_id res chain seq x y z
N MET A 1 11.85 13.72 -50.19
CA MET A 1 12.34 12.44 -49.63
C MET A 1 12.40 12.55 -48.12
N ASN A 2 11.80 11.57 -47.45
CA ASN A 2 11.44 11.54 -46.03
C ASN A 2 12.63 11.55 -45.08
N ASN A 3 12.66 12.46 -44.09
CA ASN A 3 13.52 12.30 -42.90
C ASN A 3 12.89 12.78 -41.57
N SER A 4 11.58 13.05 -41.53
CA SER A 4 10.89 13.51 -40.30
C SER A 4 10.02 12.45 -39.60
N LYS A 5 9.93 11.22 -40.14
CA LYS A 5 9.05 10.15 -39.58
C LYS A 5 9.75 9.15 -38.66
N GLN A 6 11.06 9.28 -38.43
CA GLN A 6 11.84 8.26 -37.70
C GLN A 6 12.05 8.60 -36.21
N SER A 7 11.79 9.84 -35.77
CA SER A 7 11.93 10.24 -34.36
C SER A 7 10.67 9.92 -33.54
N ASN A 8 9.46 10.13 -34.07
CA ASN A 8 8.20 9.84 -33.36
C ASN A 8 7.88 8.34 -33.21
N ARG A 9 8.60 7.45 -33.92
CA ARG A 9 8.35 6.00 -33.86
C ARG A 9 9.08 5.31 -32.70
N LYS A 10 10.10 5.96 -32.11
CA LYS A 10 10.83 5.42 -30.96
C LYS A 10 10.15 5.77 -29.63
N GLU A 11 9.53 6.95 -29.52
CA GLU A 11 8.76 7.34 -28.32
C GLU A 11 7.46 6.56 -28.20
N ALA A 12 6.75 6.30 -29.31
CA ALA A 12 5.50 5.53 -29.30
C ALA A 12 5.68 4.04 -28.98
N LYS A 13 6.90 3.49 -29.14
CA LYS A 13 7.18 2.08 -28.86
C LYS A 13 7.51 1.81 -27.38
N HIS A 14 7.93 2.85 -26.65
CA HIS A 14 8.28 2.72 -25.23
C HIS A 14 7.06 2.68 -24.30
N ASN A 15 5.89 3.13 -24.78
CA ASN A 15 4.64 3.16 -24.02
C ASN A 15 3.78 1.88 -24.14
N ASN A 16 4.06 0.99 -25.10
CA ASN A 16 3.24 -0.21 -25.29
C ASN A 16 3.76 -1.43 -24.53
N ASP A 17 5.08 -1.52 -24.28
CA ASP A 17 5.66 -2.67 -23.56
C ASP A 17 5.49 -2.57 -22.02
N THR A 18 5.37 -1.36 -21.46
CA THR A 18 5.16 -1.17 -20.01
C THR A 18 3.74 -1.52 -19.57
N ALA A 19 2.74 -1.15 -20.38
CA ALA A 19 1.33 -1.44 -20.16
C ALA A 19 1.01 -2.95 -20.14
N LEU A 20 1.79 -3.77 -20.84
CA LEU A 20 1.63 -5.23 -20.89
C LEU A 20 2.07 -5.96 -19.61
N VAL A 21 2.87 -5.30 -18.78
CA VAL A 21 3.53 -5.91 -17.61
C VAL A 21 2.93 -5.41 -16.28
N GLY A 22 2.20 -4.29 -16.31
CA GLY A 22 1.49 -3.74 -15.15
C GLY A 22 2.40 -3.15 -14.07
N HIS A 23 3.67 -2.87 -14.38
CA HIS A 23 4.62 -2.32 -13.40
C HIS A 23 4.43 -0.81 -13.18
N ASP A 24 3.64 -0.12 -14.00
CA ASP A 24 3.38 1.32 -14.00
C ASP A 24 1.90 1.65 -13.69
N VAL A 25 1.15 0.68 -13.17
CA VAL A 25 -0.25 0.85 -12.78
C VAL A 25 -0.40 1.98 -11.74
N THR A 26 -1.25 2.94 -12.06
CA THR A 26 -1.64 4.02 -11.17
C THR A 26 -2.64 3.54 -10.12
N PHE A 27 -2.76 4.28 -9.01
CA PHE A 27 -3.76 3.97 -7.99
C PHE A 27 -5.19 4.02 -8.54
N ALA A 28 -5.50 4.97 -9.43
CA ALA A 28 -6.82 5.06 -10.06
C ALA A 28 -7.12 3.84 -10.97
N GLU A 29 -6.13 3.36 -11.73
CA GLU A 29 -6.27 2.13 -12.51
C GLU A 29 -6.48 0.92 -11.62
N PHE A 30 -5.75 0.82 -10.51
CA PHE A 30 -5.94 -0.23 -9.52
C PHE A 30 -7.35 -0.22 -8.93
N VAL A 31 -7.89 0.95 -8.54
CA VAL A 31 -9.27 1.06 -8.02
C VAL A 31 -10.29 0.64 -9.06
N ARG A 32 -10.13 1.03 -10.33
CA ARG A 32 -11.00 0.57 -11.42
C ARG A 32 -10.93 -0.94 -11.61
N PHE A 33 -9.72 -1.50 -11.61
CA PHE A 33 -9.50 -2.94 -11.75
C PHE A 33 -10.20 -3.71 -10.64
N VAL A 34 -9.98 -3.34 -9.37
CA VAL A 34 -10.60 -3.99 -8.21
C VAL A 34 -12.13 -3.89 -8.27
N THR A 35 -12.65 -2.71 -8.61
CA THR A 35 -14.11 -2.50 -8.78
C THR A 35 -14.67 -3.39 -9.87
N TYR A 36 -14.00 -3.44 -11.04
CA TYR A 36 -14.41 -4.27 -12.16
C TYR A 36 -14.42 -5.76 -11.78
N SER A 37 -13.35 -6.26 -11.16
CA SER A 37 -13.24 -7.66 -10.75
C SER A 37 -14.29 -8.04 -9.71
N GLU A 38 -14.63 -7.15 -8.78
CA GLU A 38 -15.67 -7.38 -7.77
C GLU A 38 -17.07 -7.48 -8.42
N LEU A 39 -17.40 -6.55 -9.31
CA LEU A 39 -18.70 -6.48 -10.00
C LEU A 39 -18.93 -7.64 -10.99
N HIS A 40 -17.89 -8.07 -11.71
CA HIS A 40 -17.98 -9.13 -12.71
C HIS A 40 -17.72 -10.52 -12.12
N LYS A 41 -17.50 -10.63 -10.80
CA LYS A 41 -17.15 -11.87 -10.10
C LYS A 41 -15.90 -12.56 -10.66
N GLU A 42 -15.01 -11.79 -11.27
CA GLU A 42 -13.74 -12.25 -11.84
C GLU A 42 -12.57 -12.13 -10.85
N SER A 43 -12.85 -12.03 -9.54
CA SER A 43 -11.80 -11.88 -8.53
C SER A 43 -11.48 -13.20 -7.83
N PRO A 44 -10.58 -14.06 -8.38
CA PRO A 44 -10.07 -15.22 -7.65
C PRO A 44 -9.11 -14.82 -6.54
N ASN A 45 -8.62 -13.57 -6.54
CA ASN A 45 -7.68 -13.09 -5.54
C ASN A 45 -8.43 -12.67 -4.25
N PRO A 46 -8.25 -13.39 -3.12
CA PRO A 46 -8.90 -13.09 -1.86
C PRO A 46 -8.42 -11.77 -1.24
N HIS A 47 -7.27 -11.25 -1.66
CA HIS A 47 -6.71 -10.01 -1.11
C HIS A 47 -7.40 -8.73 -1.60
N ILE A 48 -8.20 -8.80 -2.68
CA ILE A 48 -8.85 -7.63 -3.29
C ILE A 48 -10.36 -7.81 -3.49
N SER A 49 -10.92 -8.93 -3.03
CA SER A 49 -12.35 -9.23 -3.14
C SER A 49 -13.06 -8.91 -1.83
N SER A 50 -14.38 -8.73 -1.93
CA SER A 50 -15.20 -8.35 -0.78
C SER A 50 -15.04 -9.29 0.42
N VAL A 51 -14.91 -8.71 1.61
CA VAL A 51 -14.79 -9.43 2.89
C VAL A 51 -16.06 -10.23 3.16
N LYS A 52 -17.25 -9.69 2.83
CA LYS A 52 -18.52 -10.39 2.92
C LYS A 52 -18.50 -11.77 2.24
N LYS A 53 -17.81 -11.91 1.11
CA LYS A 53 -17.70 -13.19 0.38
C LYS A 53 -16.90 -14.24 1.16
N HIS A 54 -15.91 -13.81 1.94
CA HIS A 54 -14.98 -14.69 2.64
C HIS A 54 -15.45 -15.00 4.06
N CYS A 55 -15.84 -13.98 4.83
CA CYS A 55 -16.26 -14.15 6.21
C CYS A 55 -17.62 -14.82 6.34
N ARG A 56 -18.48 -14.71 5.32
CA ARG A 56 -19.86 -15.24 5.33
C ARG A 56 -20.57 -14.99 6.68
N PRO A 57 -20.70 -13.72 7.12
CA PRO A 57 -21.23 -13.36 8.44
C PRO A 57 -22.65 -13.89 8.70
N CYS A 58 -23.42 -14.19 7.65
CA CYS A 58 -24.75 -14.78 7.78
C CYS A 58 -24.75 -16.29 8.08
N SER A 59 -23.67 -17.01 7.79
CA SER A 59 -23.56 -18.47 7.99
C SER A 59 -22.61 -18.87 9.12
N SER A 60 -21.95 -17.90 9.75
CA SER A 60 -20.95 -18.13 10.79
C SER A 60 -21.23 -17.23 11.99
N PHE A 61 -21.24 -17.82 13.18
CA PHE A 61 -21.48 -17.10 14.43
C PHE A 61 -20.16 -16.54 14.95
N PHE A 62 -19.89 -15.27 14.63
CA PHE A 62 -18.72 -14.58 15.16
C PHE A 62 -19.00 -14.03 16.55
N THR A 63 -18.20 -14.44 17.54
CA THR A 63 -18.23 -13.88 18.90
C THR A 63 -17.53 -12.53 18.97
N PHE A 64 -16.63 -12.26 18.02
CA PHE A 64 -15.85 -11.03 17.94
C PHE A 64 -15.43 -10.75 16.49
N ILE A 65 -15.49 -9.49 16.08
CA ILE A 65 -14.98 -9.01 14.78
C ILE A 65 -14.05 -7.84 15.09
N GLY A 66 -12.75 -8.04 14.86
CA GLY A 66 -11.73 -7.02 15.07
C GLY A 66 -11.34 -6.28 13.79
N LYS A 67 -10.65 -5.15 13.96
CA LYS A 67 -10.12 -4.30 12.88
C LYS A 67 -8.62 -4.10 13.05
N LEU A 68 -7.89 -4.04 11.94
CA LEU A 68 -6.43 -3.84 11.98
C LEU A 68 -6.06 -2.48 12.58
N GLU A 69 -6.92 -1.48 12.40
CA GLU A 69 -6.78 -0.13 12.93
C GLU A 69 -6.80 -0.10 14.47
N ASN A 70 -7.49 -1.06 15.09
CA ASN A 70 -7.69 -1.18 16.53
C ASN A 70 -7.07 -2.48 17.08
N ILE A 71 -6.08 -3.05 16.38
CA ILE A 71 -5.58 -4.40 16.67
C ILE A 71 -5.04 -4.56 18.10
N ALA A 72 -4.50 -3.48 18.68
CA ALA A 72 -4.00 -3.49 20.04
C ALA A 72 -5.15 -3.60 21.04
N GLU A 73 -6.17 -2.73 20.91
CA GLU A 73 -7.35 -2.72 21.77
C GLU A 73 -8.16 -4.01 21.61
N ASP A 74 -8.37 -4.46 20.37
CA ASP A 74 -9.10 -5.67 20.01
C ASP A 74 -8.37 -6.92 20.53
N GLY A 75 -7.04 -6.96 20.39
CA GLY A 75 -6.20 -8.03 20.92
C GLY A 75 -6.28 -8.13 22.44
N SER A 76 -6.15 -7.00 23.14
CA SER A 76 -6.28 -6.94 24.61
C SER A 76 -7.67 -7.36 25.09
N TYR A 77 -8.71 -6.97 24.39
CA TYR A 77 -10.08 -7.39 24.68
C TYR A 77 -10.24 -8.91 24.59
N VAL A 78 -9.81 -9.53 23.47
CA VAL A 78 -9.91 -10.98 23.26
C VAL A 78 -9.09 -11.75 24.30
N MET A 79 -7.84 -11.34 24.53
CA MET A 79 -6.96 -11.97 25.52
C MET A 79 -7.55 -11.96 26.93
N ASN A 80 -8.16 -10.83 27.33
CA ASN A 80 -8.84 -10.72 28.61
C ASN A 80 -10.03 -11.70 28.70
N LYS A 81 -10.83 -11.81 27.63
CA LYS A 81 -11.99 -12.70 27.58
C LYS A 81 -11.65 -14.19 27.67
N ILE A 82 -10.48 -14.61 27.17
CA ILE A 82 -10.02 -16.00 27.26
C ILE A 82 -9.17 -16.29 28.51
N GLY A 83 -9.05 -15.33 29.43
CA GLY A 83 -8.39 -15.52 30.72
C GLY A 83 -6.87 -15.36 30.72
N ILE A 84 -6.27 -14.69 29.73
CA ILE A 84 -4.85 -14.35 29.75
C ILE A 84 -4.58 -13.34 30.86
N SER A 85 -3.44 -13.51 31.56
CA SER A 85 -3.07 -12.64 32.66
C SER A 85 -2.84 -11.19 32.20
N LYS A 86 -3.24 -10.23 33.03
CA LYS A 86 -3.04 -8.79 32.74
C LYS A 86 -1.57 -8.45 32.47
N ASN A 87 -0.63 -9.11 33.14
CA ASN A 87 0.80 -8.89 32.95
C ASN A 87 1.26 -9.25 31.53
N ALA A 88 0.75 -10.35 30.97
CA ALA A 88 1.06 -10.76 29.60
C ALA A 88 0.44 -9.80 28.58
N ILE A 89 -0.77 -9.31 28.84
CA ILE A 89 -1.46 -8.31 28.00
C ILE A 89 -0.65 -7.00 27.96
N THR A 90 -0.26 -6.47 29.13
CA THR A 90 0.54 -5.25 29.23
C THR A 90 1.91 -5.40 28.57
N ALA A 91 2.56 -6.56 28.70
CA ALA A 91 3.83 -6.84 28.01
C ALA A 91 3.65 -6.83 26.48
N LEU A 92 2.52 -7.30 25.95
CA LEU A 92 2.20 -7.23 24.53
C LEU A 92 1.96 -5.78 24.09
N GLU A 93 1.08 -5.06 24.78
CA GLU A 93 0.71 -3.66 24.47
C GLU A 93 1.94 -2.75 24.40
N THR A 94 2.91 -2.96 25.30
CA THR A 94 4.15 -2.17 25.36
C THR A 94 5.05 -2.39 24.14
N ASN A 95 5.04 -3.61 23.57
CA ASN A 95 5.99 -4.01 22.53
C ASN A 95 5.37 -4.12 21.12
N ILE A 96 4.06 -4.24 21.00
CA ILE A 96 3.37 -4.52 19.73
C ILE A 96 3.66 -3.44 18.69
N SER A 97 3.73 -2.17 19.09
CA SER A 97 3.96 -1.05 18.16
C SER A 97 5.37 -1.03 17.57
N ASN A 98 6.38 -1.49 18.32
CA ASN A 98 7.76 -1.55 17.83
C ASN A 98 8.00 -2.82 17.01
N LEU A 99 7.50 -3.96 17.49
CA LEU A 99 7.57 -5.24 16.76
C LEU A 99 6.89 -5.14 15.39
N THR A 100 5.70 -4.54 15.33
CA THR A 100 4.97 -4.37 14.06
C THR A 100 5.68 -3.49 13.05
N LYS A 101 6.47 -2.50 13.48
CA LYS A 101 7.19 -1.61 12.57
C LYS A 101 8.47 -2.24 12.03
N ASP A 102 9.24 -2.91 12.87
CA ASP A 102 10.44 -3.63 12.42
C ASP A 102 10.08 -4.77 11.47
N ASP A 103 9.02 -5.50 11.80
CA ASP A 103 8.43 -6.53 10.96
C ASP A 103 7.96 -5.94 9.63
N ALA A 104 7.24 -4.81 9.66
CA ALA A 104 6.80 -4.13 8.45
C ALA A 104 7.95 -3.68 7.53
N ILE A 105 9.08 -3.23 8.09
CA ILE A 105 10.30 -2.92 7.32
C ILE A 105 10.85 -4.20 6.70
N THR A 106 11.08 -5.22 7.53
CA THR A 106 11.70 -6.48 7.16
C THR A 106 10.92 -7.19 6.06
N ASP A 107 9.61 -7.37 6.24
CA ASP A 107 8.72 -8.03 5.27
C ASP A 107 8.60 -7.26 3.96
N SER A 108 8.57 -5.92 4.04
CA SER A 108 8.52 -5.09 2.85
C SER A 108 9.76 -5.27 1.97
N ILE A 109 10.91 -5.59 2.56
CA ILE A 109 12.21 -5.71 1.89
C ILE A 109 12.49 -7.15 1.48
N ARG A 110 12.34 -8.12 2.39
CA ARG A 110 12.76 -9.51 2.16
C ARG A 110 12.07 -10.15 0.96
N GLY A 111 10.77 -9.91 0.76
CA GLY A 111 10.04 -10.42 -0.40
C GLY A 111 10.73 -10.03 -1.72
N PRO A 112 10.78 -8.72 -2.07
CA PRO A 112 11.53 -8.13 -3.19
C PRO A 112 12.94 -8.66 -3.43
N PHE A 113 13.71 -8.94 -2.39
CA PHE A 113 15.02 -9.56 -2.53
C PHE A 113 14.93 -11.07 -2.83
N GLY A 114 13.99 -11.80 -2.23
CA GLY A 114 13.77 -13.23 -2.46
C GLY A 114 13.34 -13.56 -3.90
N TRP A 115 12.47 -12.76 -4.49
CA TRP A 115 12.05 -12.87 -5.90
C TRP A 115 12.76 -11.87 -6.85
N LYS A 116 13.99 -11.45 -6.51
CA LYS A 116 14.76 -10.46 -7.30
C LYS A 116 14.84 -10.80 -8.79
N LYS A 117 14.97 -12.09 -9.14
CA LYS A 117 15.02 -12.53 -10.55
C LYS A 117 13.75 -12.15 -11.32
N ASP A 118 12.58 -12.24 -10.71
CA ASP A 118 11.31 -11.87 -11.33
C ASP A 118 11.15 -10.36 -11.43
N VAL A 119 11.56 -9.63 -10.39
CA VAL A 119 11.58 -8.16 -10.41
C VAL A 119 12.41 -7.62 -11.58
N LEU A 120 13.59 -8.21 -11.81
CA LEU A 120 14.52 -7.81 -12.87
C LEU A 120 14.01 -8.09 -14.30
N LYS A 121 12.95 -8.88 -14.46
CA LYS A 121 12.28 -9.05 -15.78
C LYS A 121 11.56 -7.79 -16.23
N HIS A 122 11.26 -6.87 -15.31
CA HIS A 122 10.33 -5.78 -15.54
C HIS A 122 10.91 -4.41 -15.19
N ILE A 123 11.78 -4.31 -14.19
CA ILE A 123 12.42 -3.06 -13.77
C ILE A 123 13.88 -3.27 -13.40
N THR A 124 14.69 -2.21 -13.49
CA THR A 124 16.08 -2.24 -13.01
C THR A 124 16.13 -2.38 -11.49
N TRP A 125 17.25 -2.90 -10.97
CA TRP A 125 17.40 -3.07 -9.52
C TRP A 125 17.36 -1.76 -8.76
N ASP A 126 17.98 -0.70 -9.31
CA ASP A 126 17.89 0.65 -8.75
C ASP A 126 16.44 1.12 -8.60
N LYS A 127 15.65 1.03 -9.68
CA LYS A 127 14.22 1.39 -9.65
C LYS A 127 13.43 0.55 -8.64
N ALA A 128 13.77 -0.73 -8.49
CA ALA A 128 13.16 -1.58 -7.47
C ALA A 128 13.50 -1.11 -6.04
N LEU A 129 14.76 -0.77 -5.75
CA LEU A 129 15.18 -0.24 -4.46
C LEU A 129 14.52 1.11 -4.15
N GLN A 130 14.42 2.01 -5.14
CA GLN A 130 13.71 3.28 -4.99
C GLN A 130 12.21 3.08 -4.70
N ARG A 131 11.57 2.09 -5.35
CA ARG A 131 10.17 1.73 -5.07
C ARG A 131 9.99 1.14 -3.68
N LEU A 132 10.93 0.33 -3.21
CA LEU A 132 10.92 -0.18 -1.84
C LEU A 132 11.04 0.96 -0.83
N TRP A 133 11.94 1.91 -1.08
CA TRP A 133 12.09 3.10 -0.25
C TRP A 133 10.80 3.91 -0.20
N LEU A 134 10.22 4.19 -1.36
CA LEU A 134 8.96 4.91 -1.47
C LEU A 134 7.83 4.18 -0.73
N LYS A 135 7.75 2.84 -0.83
CA LYS A 135 6.78 2.04 -0.06
C LYS A 135 6.94 2.26 1.45
N LEU A 136 8.17 2.27 1.97
CA LEU A 136 8.42 2.53 3.39
C LEU A 136 8.01 3.95 3.78
N GLN A 137 8.28 4.94 2.92
CA GLN A 137 7.80 6.31 3.14
C GLN A 137 6.28 6.38 3.15
N MET A 138 5.60 5.78 2.16
CA MET A 138 4.14 5.75 2.08
C MET A 138 3.49 5.09 3.29
N ARG A 139 4.12 4.07 3.87
CA ARG A 139 3.66 3.41 5.10
C ARG A 139 3.89 4.22 6.37
N GLY A 140 4.59 5.37 6.28
CA GLY A 140 4.99 6.14 7.46
C GLY A 140 6.07 5.44 8.28
N LEU A 141 6.99 4.73 7.64
CA LEU A 141 8.16 4.10 8.28
C LEU A 141 9.44 4.91 8.06
N ILE A 142 9.46 5.81 7.07
CA ILE A 142 10.60 6.69 6.78
C ILE A 142 10.03 8.07 6.41
N GLU A 143 10.60 9.15 6.94
CA GLU A 143 10.21 10.50 6.53
C GLU A 143 10.43 10.71 5.02
N LYS A 144 9.48 11.37 4.36
CA LYS A 144 9.51 11.64 2.91
C LYS A 144 10.76 12.41 2.43
N ASP A 145 11.35 13.18 3.33
CA ASP A 145 12.48 14.06 3.03
C ASP A 145 13.82 13.31 3.14
N ILE A 146 13.85 12.15 3.79
CA ILE A 146 15.03 11.27 3.81
C ILE A 146 15.13 10.56 2.45
N LYS A 147 16.13 10.94 1.65
CA LYS A 147 16.38 10.35 0.33
C LYS A 147 17.22 9.08 0.43
N LEU A 148 16.96 8.15 -0.49
CA LEU A 148 17.79 6.97 -0.67
C LEU A 148 18.97 7.31 -1.58
N GLU A 149 20.13 7.53 -0.97
CA GLU A 149 21.37 7.85 -1.67
C GLU A 149 22.24 6.58 -1.74
N LEU A 150 22.30 5.97 -2.93
CA LEU A 150 23.12 4.79 -3.18
C LEU A 150 24.02 5.04 -4.39
N SER A 151 25.30 4.71 -4.24
CA SER A 151 26.23 4.62 -5.37
C SER A 151 25.94 3.37 -6.23
N ASN A 152 26.40 3.39 -7.48
CA ASN A 152 26.29 2.23 -8.38
C ASN A 152 26.88 0.95 -7.76
N GLN A 153 28.00 1.06 -7.04
CA GLN A 153 28.61 -0.07 -6.35
C GLN A 153 27.68 -0.61 -5.26
N GLN A 154 27.08 0.27 -4.44
CA GLN A 154 26.14 -0.13 -3.40
C GLN A 154 24.88 -0.79 -4.00
N ILE A 155 24.36 -0.29 -5.12
CA ILE A 155 23.21 -0.88 -5.81
C ILE A 155 23.54 -2.32 -6.27
N MET A 156 24.70 -2.53 -6.87
CA MET A 156 25.10 -3.83 -7.40
C MET A 156 25.31 -4.88 -6.30
N SER A 157 25.93 -4.49 -5.19
CA SER A 157 26.22 -5.40 -4.07
C SER A 157 25.14 -5.42 -2.99
N MET A 158 23.99 -4.78 -3.20
CA MET A 158 22.96 -4.66 -2.18
C MET A 158 22.39 -6.01 -1.76
N THR A 159 22.40 -6.29 -0.46
CA THR A 159 21.76 -7.44 0.18
C THR A 159 20.51 -7.01 0.94
N SER A 160 19.62 -7.97 1.26
CA SER A 160 18.40 -7.67 2.01
C SER A 160 18.72 -7.10 3.38
N ASP A 161 19.67 -7.69 4.09
CA ASP A 161 20.03 -7.28 5.45
C ASP A 161 20.65 -5.90 5.45
N ARG A 162 21.52 -5.59 4.47
CA ARG A 162 22.09 -4.25 4.35
C ARG A 162 21.01 -3.20 4.05
N PHE A 163 20.04 -3.52 3.21
CA PHE A 163 18.95 -2.59 2.91
C PHE A 163 17.99 -2.42 4.10
N ILE A 164 17.76 -3.47 4.89
CA ILE A 164 17.02 -3.41 6.17
C ILE A 164 17.74 -2.49 7.15
N ASP A 165 19.06 -2.60 7.29
CA ASP A 165 19.84 -1.73 8.17
C ASP A 165 19.73 -0.27 7.77
N ILE A 166 19.86 0.03 6.46
CA ILE A 166 19.67 1.39 5.92
C ILE A 166 18.26 1.92 6.25
N ALA A 167 17.22 1.09 6.09
CA ALA A 167 15.85 1.46 6.40
C ALA A 167 15.64 1.70 7.92
N ARG A 168 16.24 0.88 8.78
CA ARG A 168 16.21 1.03 10.24
C ARG A 168 16.92 2.31 10.68
N GLU A 169 18.08 2.62 10.12
CA GLU A 169 18.81 3.87 10.37
C GLU A 169 18.00 5.10 9.95
N ALA A 170 17.24 5.01 8.85
CA ALA A 170 16.35 6.09 8.42
C ALA A 170 15.10 6.21 9.31
N TYR A 171 14.52 5.10 9.74
CA TYR A 171 13.42 5.09 10.70
C TYR A 171 13.84 5.68 12.05
N ALA A 172 15.02 5.32 12.56
CA ALA A 172 15.54 5.85 13.83
C ALA A 172 15.78 7.37 13.81
N ARG A 173 16.06 7.94 12.63
CA ARG A 173 16.20 9.39 12.42
C ARG A 173 14.86 10.09 12.15
N SER A 174 13.78 9.33 11.94
CA SER A 174 12.48 9.87 11.58
C SER A 174 11.68 10.32 12.81
N ASP A 175 10.95 11.42 12.69
CA ASP A 175 10.02 11.93 13.70
C ASP A 175 8.68 11.15 13.69
N PRO A 176 8.33 10.41 14.77
CA PRO A 176 7.08 9.65 14.84
C PRO A 176 5.80 10.48 14.61
N GLY A 177 5.79 11.74 15.03
CA GLY A 177 4.65 12.64 14.85
C GLY A 177 4.41 12.95 13.38
N LYS A 178 5.49 13.20 12.63
CA LYS A 178 5.43 13.44 11.18
C LYS A 178 5.08 12.18 10.41
N LEU A 179 5.62 11.02 10.80
CA LEU A 179 5.33 9.73 10.15
C LEU A 179 3.82 9.40 10.14
N LYS A 180 3.14 9.64 11.26
CA LYS A 180 1.68 9.45 11.36
C LYS A 180 0.92 10.39 10.43
N GLN A 181 1.29 11.66 10.39
CA GLN A 181 0.67 12.66 9.50
C GLN A 181 0.93 12.33 8.03
N GLN A 182 2.14 11.89 7.71
CA GLN A 182 2.56 11.49 6.37
C GLN A 182 1.72 10.33 5.84
N SER A 183 1.57 9.24 6.60
CA SER A 183 0.75 8.10 6.17
C SER A 183 -0.70 8.52 5.86
N LYS A 184 -1.28 9.39 6.69
CA LYS A 184 -2.62 9.96 6.44
C LYS A 184 -2.66 10.83 5.18
N ALA A 185 -1.62 11.62 4.93
CA ALA A 185 -1.52 12.45 3.73
C ALA A 185 -1.39 11.61 2.46
N VAL A 186 -0.59 10.54 2.49
CA VAL A 186 -0.44 9.58 1.39
C VAL A 186 -1.78 8.98 1.00
N GLN A 187 -2.56 8.51 1.97
CA GLN A 187 -3.89 7.95 1.71
C GLN A 187 -4.82 8.98 1.07
N LYS A 188 -4.85 10.21 1.61
CA LYS A 188 -5.65 11.30 1.04
C LYS A 188 -5.26 11.61 -0.40
N GLU A 189 -3.97 11.71 -0.69
CA GLU A 189 -3.46 11.94 -2.05
C GLU A 189 -3.85 10.80 -3.00
N ALA A 190 -3.71 9.55 -2.55
CA ALA A 190 -4.08 8.37 -3.33
C ALA A 190 -5.55 8.45 -3.77
N PHE A 191 -6.48 8.60 -2.82
CA PHE A 191 -7.91 8.67 -3.15
C PHE A 191 -8.27 9.97 -3.89
N ALA A 192 -7.56 11.08 -3.66
CA ALA A 192 -7.75 12.30 -4.42
C ALA A 192 -7.40 12.14 -5.92
N SER A 193 -6.49 11.23 -6.26
CA SER A 193 -6.14 10.91 -7.65
C SER A 193 -7.19 10.13 -8.42
N VAL A 194 -8.19 9.57 -7.72
CA VAL A 194 -9.23 8.75 -8.34
C VAL A 194 -10.40 9.63 -8.78
N PRO A 195 -10.90 9.52 -10.02
CA PRO A 195 -12.11 10.21 -10.46
C PRO A 195 -13.30 9.90 -9.55
N LEU A 196 -14.17 10.89 -9.28
CA LEU A 196 -15.34 10.68 -8.40
C LEU A 196 -16.29 9.59 -8.91
N LYS A 197 -16.42 9.44 -10.23
CA LYS A 197 -17.19 8.35 -10.84
C LYS A 197 -16.67 6.97 -10.42
N ASP A 198 -15.35 6.79 -10.46
CA ASP A 198 -14.69 5.53 -10.11
C ASP A 198 -14.78 5.26 -8.61
N LEU A 199 -14.66 6.30 -7.76
CA LEU A 199 -14.87 6.16 -6.31
C LEU A 199 -16.31 5.77 -5.95
N LYS A 200 -17.30 6.37 -6.62
CA LYS A 200 -18.72 6.00 -6.41
C LYS A 200 -18.96 4.54 -6.81
N ALA A 201 -18.40 4.10 -7.95
CA ALA A 201 -18.49 2.71 -8.38
C ALA A 201 -17.81 1.73 -7.39
N PHE A 202 -16.61 2.09 -6.91
CA PHE A 202 -15.91 1.32 -5.86
C PHE A 202 -16.73 1.24 -4.58
N ARG A 203 -17.27 2.37 -4.12
CA ARG A 203 -18.16 2.41 -2.95
C ARG A 203 -19.35 1.47 -3.11
N ASP A 204 -20.02 1.53 -4.25
CA ASP A 204 -21.23 0.76 -4.48
C ASP A 204 -20.91 -0.74 -4.56
N ALA A 205 -19.76 -1.12 -5.14
CA ALA A 205 -19.29 -2.50 -5.19
C ALA A 205 -18.94 -3.07 -3.81
N PHE A 206 -18.37 -2.27 -2.91
CA PHE A 206 -17.92 -2.68 -1.58
C PHE A 206 -18.83 -2.18 -0.43
N LYS A 207 -20.04 -1.71 -0.75
CA LYS A 207 -20.96 -1.06 0.21
C LYS A 207 -21.19 -1.89 1.47
N ASP A 208 -21.43 -3.18 1.29
CA ASP A 208 -21.72 -4.08 2.39
C ASP A 208 -20.52 -4.27 3.32
N ASP A 209 -19.29 -4.21 2.81
CA ASP A 209 -18.09 -4.31 3.64
C ASP A 209 -17.92 -3.07 4.52
N PHE A 210 -18.20 -1.88 3.98
CA PHE A 210 -18.20 -0.65 4.79
C PHE A 210 -19.21 -0.73 5.92
N ILE A 211 -20.44 -1.16 5.63
CA ILE A 211 -21.50 -1.31 6.64
C ILE A 211 -21.10 -2.37 7.67
N LEU A 212 -20.63 -3.53 7.23
CA LEU A 212 -20.25 -4.65 8.08
C LEU A 212 -19.14 -4.27 9.07
N LEU A 213 -18.18 -3.45 8.64
CA LEU A 213 -17.04 -3.03 9.47
C LEU A 213 -17.25 -1.70 10.19
N GLY A 214 -18.43 -1.08 10.02
CA GLY A 214 -18.80 0.19 10.66
C GLY A 214 -18.06 1.41 10.10
N TYR A 215 -17.70 1.40 8.82
CA TYR A 215 -17.11 2.53 8.12
C TYR A 215 -18.19 3.40 7.45
N ASP A 216 -17.93 4.70 7.37
CA ASP A 216 -18.71 5.60 6.52
C ASP A 216 -18.40 5.30 5.04
N PRO A 217 -19.38 4.89 4.21
CA PRO A 217 -19.15 4.63 2.79
C PRO A 217 -18.97 5.93 1.97
N SER A 218 -19.27 7.11 2.51
CA SER A 218 -19.14 8.39 1.80
C SER A 218 -18.61 9.53 2.67
N PRO A 219 -17.37 9.39 3.21
CA PRO A 219 -16.76 10.43 4.03
C PRO A 219 -16.59 11.72 3.23
N LYS A 220 -16.99 12.84 3.83
CA LYS A 220 -16.99 14.16 3.16
C LYS A 220 -15.62 14.52 2.59
N GLU A 221 -14.55 14.15 3.28
CA GLU A 221 -13.16 14.42 2.87
C GLU A 221 -12.78 13.80 1.51
N LEU A 222 -13.50 12.76 1.05
CA LEU A 222 -13.26 12.11 -0.24
C LEU A 222 -14.29 12.47 -1.31
N TYR A 223 -15.52 12.80 -0.91
CA TYR A 223 -16.65 12.99 -1.84
C TYR A 223 -17.08 14.44 -2.02
N ASP A 224 -16.71 15.35 -1.12
CA ASP A 224 -16.98 16.79 -1.22
C ASP A 224 -15.84 17.50 -1.98
N ARG A 225 -15.77 17.24 -3.29
CA ARG A 225 -14.75 17.81 -4.20
C ARG A 225 -15.23 17.84 -5.65
N SER A 226 -14.49 18.51 -6.53
CA SER A 226 -14.76 18.52 -7.98
C SER A 226 -14.66 17.12 -8.60
N GLU A 227 -15.34 16.90 -9.73
CA GLU A 227 -15.31 15.61 -10.44
C GLU A 227 -13.93 15.24 -10.99
N ASN A 228 -13.12 16.25 -11.33
CA ASN A 228 -11.76 16.05 -11.83
C ASN A 228 -10.83 15.64 -10.66
N PRO A 229 -10.02 14.58 -10.84
CA PRO A 229 -9.06 14.15 -9.83
C PRO A 229 -7.96 15.20 -9.63
N ALA A 230 -7.41 15.25 -8.42
CA ALA A 230 -6.19 16.01 -8.19
C ALA A 230 -5.01 15.21 -8.74
N GLU A 231 -4.09 15.87 -9.44
CA GLU A 231 -2.84 15.24 -9.85
C GLU A 231 -2.04 14.81 -8.61
N PRO A 232 -1.60 13.55 -8.51
CA PRO A 232 -0.70 13.13 -7.44
C PRO A 232 0.58 13.95 -7.52
N SER A 233 0.94 14.55 -6.40
CA SER A 233 1.99 15.57 -6.37
C SER A 233 3.16 15.22 -5.48
N VAL A 234 3.10 14.11 -4.73
CA VAL A 234 4.16 13.73 -3.78
C VAL A 234 4.56 12.27 -3.86
N TYR A 235 3.61 11.33 -3.73
CA TYR A 235 3.94 9.90 -3.54
C TYR A 235 3.62 9.00 -4.73
N PHE A 236 2.69 9.41 -5.58
CA PHE A 236 2.31 8.60 -6.75
C PHE A 236 2.84 9.24 -8.03
N ASN A 237 3.13 8.41 -9.04
CA ASN A 237 3.57 8.81 -10.39
C ASN A 237 4.95 9.50 -10.52
N LYS A 238 5.87 9.32 -9.56
CA LYS A 238 7.20 9.98 -9.55
C LYS A 238 8.44 9.10 -9.80
N LEU A 239 8.29 7.80 -10.13
CA LEU A 239 9.42 6.85 -10.29
C LEU A 239 9.39 6.03 -11.58
#